data_AF-A0A7C2FYJ7-F1
#
_entry.id   AF-A0A7C2FYJ7-F1
#
_cell.length_a   1.000
_cell.length_b   1.000
_cell.length_c   1.000
_cell.angle_alpha   90.00
_cell.angle_beta   90.00
_cell.angle_gamma   90.00
#
_symmetry.space_group_name_H-M   'P 1'
#
loop_
_entity.id
_entity.type
_entity.pdbx_description
1 polymer ?
#
loop_
_entity_poly.entity_id
_entity_poly.type
_entity_poly.pdbx_seq_one_letter_code
_entity_poly.pdbx_strand_id
1 'polypeptide(L)' 'MGKAHSHALRDVAMFFDLPAKPVMKAICGRDEAAVRAAAERFGWEGYETSWERLVERDDI' A
#
# COMPACT_ATOMS: atom_id res chain seq x y z
N MET A 1 -2.50 -9.99 6.72
CA MET A 1 -1.65 -9.01 7.44
C MET A 1 -1.71 -7.57 6.91
N GLY A 2 -2.56 -7.22 5.93
CA GLY A 2 -2.57 -5.87 5.31
C GLY A 2 -2.87 -4.69 6.24
N LYS A 3 -3.77 -4.87 7.23
CA LYS A 3 -4.09 -3.84 8.24
C LYS A 3 -2.85 -3.42 9.05
N ALA A 4 -2.07 -4.40 9.52
CA ALA A 4 -0.90 -4.14 10.35
C ALA A 4 0.20 -3.39 9.57
N HIS A 5 0.43 -3.76 8.31
CA HIS A 5 1.41 -3.07 7.46
C HIS A 5 0.96 -1.65 7.12
N SER A 6 -0.33 -1.46 6.80
CA SER A 6 -0.87 -0.12 6.52
C SER A 6 -0.77 0.80 7.74
N HIS A 7 -1.02 0.27 8.95
CA HIS A 7 -0.83 1.01 10.20
C HIS A 7 0.63 1.37 10.44
N ALA A 8 1.54 0.41 10.30
CA ALA A 8 2.97 0.65 10.48
C ALA A 8 3.49 1.72 9.51
N LEU A 9 3.16 1.66 8.21
CA LEU A 9 3.59 2.64 7.22
C LEU A 9 3.04 4.05 7.50
N ARG A 10 1.84 4.15 8.06
CA ARG A 10 1.24 5.44 8.43
C ARG A 10 1.95 6.08 9.62
N ASP A 11 2.32 5.27 10.62
CA ASP A 11 2.77 5.78 11.90
C ASP A 11 4.29 5.79 12.08
N VAL A 12 5.05 5.04 11.27
CA VAL A 12 6.50 4.85 11.48
C VAL A 12 7.29 6.16 11.55
N ALA A 13 6.90 7.19 10.81
CA ALA A 13 7.54 8.51 10.84
C ALA A 13 7.30 9.28 12.16
N MET A 14 6.32 8.86 12.97
CA MET A 14 6.12 9.39 14.32
C MET A 14 7.16 8.81 15.30
N PHE A 15 7.66 7.60 15.05
CA PHE A 15 8.52 6.87 15.98
C PHE A 15 10.01 6.97 15.64
N PHE A 16 10.33 7.18 14.37
CA PHE A 16 11.71 7.17 13.88
C PHE A 16 11.98 8.38 13.00
N ASP A 17 13.22 8.87 13.04
CA ASP A 17 13.73 9.79 12.04
C ASP A 17 14.13 8.99 10.79
N LEU A 18 13.31 9.11 9.74
CA LEU A 18 13.45 8.30 8.54
C LEU A 18 14.20 9.08 7.45
N PRO A 19 15.12 8.42 6.72
CA PRO A 19 15.81 9.06 5.59
C PRO A 19 14.87 9.34 4.40
N ALA A 20 13.66 8.79 4.42
CA ALA A 20 12.64 8.97 3.39
C ALA A 20 11.23 8.92 4.00
N LYS A 21 10.25 9.52 3.31
CA LYS A 21 8.84 9.47 3.69
C LYS A 21 8.17 8.24 3.06
N PRO A 22 7.64 7.29 3.85
CA PRO A 22 6.85 6.19 3.30
C PRO A 22 5.57 6.70 2.64
N VAL A 23 5.23 6.11 1.49
CA VAL A 23 4.00 6.40 0.75
C VAL A 23 3.25 5.09 0.56
N MET A 24 1.96 5.08 0.91
CA MET A 24 1.07 3.94 0.66
C MET A 24 0.62 3.95 -0.81
N LYS A 25 1.56 3.69 -1.73
CA LYS A 25 1.37 3.91 -3.17
C LYS A 25 0.44 2.90 -3.83
N ALA A 26 0.64 1.62 -3.59
CA ALA A 26 -0.19 0.56 -4.18
C ALA A 26 -0.29 -0.68 -3.29
N ILE A 27 -1.47 -1.32 -3.30
CA ILE A 27 -1.71 -2.63 -2.65
C ILE A 27 -2.19 -3.65 -3.67
N CYS A 28 -1.70 -4.89 -3.60
CA CYS A 28 -2.08 -5.95 -4.54
C CYS A 28 -2.92 -7.04 -3.88
N GLY A 29 -3.93 -7.53 -4.61
CA GLY A 29 -4.79 -8.62 -4.18
C GLY A 29 -5.56 -9.23 -5.35
N ARG A 30 -5.68 -10.56 -5.37
CA ARG A 30 -6.25 -11.31 -6.51
C ARG A 30 -7.74 -11.06 -6.76
N ASP A 31 -8.48 -10.64 -5.75
CA ASP A 31 -9.89 -10.29 -5.85
C ASP A 31 -10.01 -8.77 -5.96
N GLU A 32 -10.50 -8.31 -7.11
CA GLU A 32 -10.58 -6.88 -7.43
C GLU A 32 -11.46 -6.10 -6.44
N ALA A 33 -12.63 -6.65 -6.10
CA ALA A 33 -13.56 -5.97 -5.21
C ALA A 33 -12.97 -5.86 -3.79
N ALA A 34 -12.33 -6.93 -3.31
CA ALA A 34 -11.71 -6.95 -1.99
C ALA A 34 -10.48 -6.03 -1.90
N VAL A 35 -9.60 -6.03 -2.92
CA VAL A 35 -8.39 -5.18 -2.91
C VAL A 35 -8.75 -3.71 -3.05
N ARG A 36 -9.75 -3.38 -3.89
CA ARG A 36 -10.26 -2.01 -4.00
C ARG A 36 -10.83 -1.52 -2.68
N ALA A 37 -11.68 -2.30 -2.03
CA ALA A 37 -12.23 -1.95 -0.72
C ALA A 37 -11.14 -1.78 0.34
N ALA A 38 -10.08 -2.59 0.30
CA ALA A 38 -8.93 -2.47 1.19
C ALA A 38 -8.11 -1.19 0.91
N ALA A 39 -7.90 -0.84 -0.36
CA ALA A 39 -7.19 0.38 -0.75
C ALA A 39 -7.92 1.63 -0.24
N GLU A 40 -9.24 1.71 -0.47
CA GLU A 40 -10.09 2.81 0.02
C GLU A 40 -10.09 2.86 1.55
N ARG A 41 -10.25 1.72 2.23
CA ARG A 41 -10.31 1.64 3.70
C ARG A 41 -9.00 2.05 4.37
N PHE A 42 -7.87 1.62 3.83
CA PHE A 42 -6.56 1.84 4.46
C PHE A 42 -5.82 3.06 3.89
N GLY A 43 -6.31 3.67 2.82
CA GLY A 43 -5.77 4.88 2.23
C GLY A 43 -4.56 4.63 1.33
N TRP A 44 -4.61 3.57 0.53
CA TRP A 44 -3.64 3.33 -0.55
C TRP A 44 -4.04 4.11 -1.80
N GLU A 45 -3.08 4.71 -2.51
CA GLU A 45 -3.35 5.54 -3.69
C GLU A 45 -3.88 4.73 -4.90
N GLY A 46 -3.49 3.45 -5.01
CA GLY A 46 -3.97 2.55 -6.04
C GLY A 46 -3.96 1.09 -5.61
N TYR A 47 -4.47 0.23 -6.49
CA TYR A 47 -4.42 -1.21 -6.30
C TYR A 47 -4.11 -1.94 -7.61
N GLU A 48 -3.63 -3.17 -7.49
CA GLU A 48 -3.46 -4.08 -8.62
C GLU A 48 -4.00 -5.48 -8.27
N THR A 49 -4.34 -6.24 -9.31
CA THR A 49 -4.80 -7.63 -9.17
C THR A 49 -3.73 -8.67 -9.53
N SER A 50 -2.65 -8.22 -10.17
CA SER A 50 -1.47 -9.01 -10.53
C SER A 50 -0.22 -8.37 -9.91
N TRP A 51 0.59 -9.17 -9.25
CA TRP A 51 1.83 -8.69 -8.66
C TRP A 51 2.89 -8.43 -9.75
N GLU A 52 2.81 -9.14 -10.88
CA GLU A 52 3.63 -8.90 -12.06
C GLU A 52 3.40 -7.47 -12.57
N ARG A 53 2.13 -7.07 -12.74
CA ARG A 53 1.79 -5.69 -13.12
C ARG A 53 2.18 -4.67 -12.06
N LEU A 54 2.09 -5.02 -10.78
CA LEU A 54 2.49 -4.13 -9.68
C LEU A 54 3.99 -3.77 -9.76
N VAL A 55 4.87 -4.73 -10.05
CA VAL A 55 6.32 -4.50 -10.10
C VAL A 55 6.79 -3.80 -11.39
N GLU A 56 5.94 -3.76 -12.42
CA GLU A 56 6.20 -3.07 -13.70
C GLU A 56 5.78 -1.59 -13.68
N ARG A 57 5.19 -1.10 -12.59
CA ARG A 57 4.73 0.29 -12.49
C ARG A 57 5.89 1.27 -12.38
N ASP A 58 5.89 2.29 -13.23
CA ASP A 58 6.89 3.37 -13.24
C ASP A 58 6.84 4.29 -11.99
N ASP A 59 5.74 4.24 -11.22
CA ASP A 59 5.49 5.10 -10.06
C ASP A 59 5.80 4.43 -8.71
N ILE A 60 6.53 3.30 -8.72
CA ILE A 60 7.00 2.54 -7.56
C ILE A 60 8.53 2.41 -7.58
#